data_AF-A0A2N0R2K4-F1
#
_entry.id   AF-A0A2N0R2K4-F1
#
_cell.length_a   1.000
_cell.length_b   1.000
_cell.length_c   1.000
_cell.angle_alpha   90.00
_cell.angle_beta   90.00
_cell.angle_gamma   90.00
#
_symmetry.space_group_name_H-M   'P 1'
#
loop_
_entity.id
_entity.type
_entity.pdbx_description
1 polymer ?
#
loop_
_entity_poly.entity_id
_entity_poly.type
_entity_poly.pdbx_seq_one_letter_code
_entity_poly.pdbx_strand_id
1 'polypeptide(L)' 'MKKIVEAENKGFVLERDLIEEIGIRKLHSLVNNNFLHRRQTNMFANDINAPNEVILTAMNQPSLRAMERLLKILA' A
#
# COMPACT_ATOMS: atom_id res chain seq x y z
N MET A 1 1.12 -2.21 -8.07
CA MET A 1 2.15 -2.99 -7.31
C MET A 1 3.48 -2.26 -7.27
N LYS A 2 3.94 -1.69 -8.39
CA LYS A 2 5.18 -0.89 -8.42
C LYS A 2 5.12 0.29 -7.44
N LYS A 3 4.00 1.01 -7.37
CA LYS A 3 3.80 2.10 -6.39
C LYS A 3 3.92 1.65 -4.93
N ILE A 4 3.55 0.40 -4.61
CA ILE A 4 3.67 -0.14 -3.23
C ILE A 4 5.13 -0.39 -2.87
N VAL A 5 5.91 -0.93 -3.81
CA VAL A 5 7.35 -1.15 -3.64
C VAL A 5 8.10 0.19 -3.54
N GLU A 6 7.81 1.14 -4.42
CA GLU A 6 8.46 2.47 -4.39
C GLU A 6 8.11 3.26 -3.11
N ALA A 7 6.97 2.96 -2.50
CA ALA A 7 6.56 3.53 -1.23
C ALA A 7 7.23 2.90 0.00
N GLU A 8 8.14 1.91 -0.14
CA GLU A 8 8.91 1.35 0.98
C GLU A 8 9.56 2.45 1.82
N ASN A 9 10.15 3.45 1.16
CA ASN A 9 10.81 4.59 1.82
C ASN A 9 9.84 5.56 2.52
N LYS A 10 8.56 5.56 2.12
CA LYS A 10 7.51 6.39 2.74
C LYS A 10 6.69 5.63 3.78
N GLY A 11 6.74 4.30 3.77
CA GLY A 11 5.94 3.43 4.63
C GLY A 11 4.46 3.31 4.25
N PHE A 12 3.96 4.09 3.28
CA PHE A 12 2.56 4.08 2.85
C PHE A 12 2.36 4.56 1.40
N VAL A 13 1.24 4.16 0.79
CA VAL A 13 0.72 4.63 -0.51
C VAL A 13 -0.64 5.29 -0.31
N LEU A 14 -1.00 6.32 -1.07
CA LEU A 14 -2.36 6.88 -1.04
C LEU A 14 -3.33 5.92 -1.74
N GLU A 15 -4.52 5.72 -1.15
CA GLU A 15 -5.55 4.86 -1.74
C GLU A 15 -5.92 5.29 -3.16
N ARG A 16 -6.09 6.61 -3.39
CA ARG A 16 -6.40 7.16 -4.72
C ARG A 16 -5.37 6.76 -5.78
N ASP A 17 -4.09 6.85 -5.44
CA ASP A 17 -2.98 6.60 -6.36
C ASP A 17 -2.95 5.13 -6.79
N LEU A 18 -3.32 4.23 -5.87
CA LEU A 18 -3.36 2.80 -6.13
C LEU A 18 -4.66 2.40 -6.84
N ILE A 19 -5.79 3.06 -6.56
CA ILE A 19 -7.04 2.91 -7.33
C ILE A 19 -6.80 3.26 -8.80
N GLU A 20 -6.06 4.34 -9.09
CA GLU A 20 -5.71 4.71 -10.47
C GLU A 20 -4.84 3.64 -11.18
N GLU A 21 -3.94 2.98 -10.44
CA GLU A 21 -3.03 1.98 -11.03
C GLU A 21 -3.70 0.63 -11.27
N ILE A 22 -4.48 0.12 -10.30
CA ILE A 22 -5.00 -1.26 -10.32
C ILE A 22 -6.53 -1.37 -10.32
N GLY A 23 -7.24 -0.27 -10.10
CA GLY A 23 -8.69 -0.22 -9.96
C GLY A 23 -9.19 -0.63 -8.58
N ILE A 24 -10.34 -0.07 -8.21
CA ILE A 24 -10.96 -0.25 -6.87
C ILE A 24 -11.26 -1.70 -6.51
N ARG A 25 -11.68 -2.53 -7.48
CA ARG A 25 -12.00 -3.95 -7.22
C ARG A 25 -10.77 -4.74 -6.79
N LYS A 26 -9.64 -4.55 -7.48
CA LYS A 26 -8.39 -5.24 -7.14
C LYS A 26 -7.85 -4.72 -5.81
N LEU A 27 -7.95 -3.42 -5.56
CA LEU A 27 -7.59 -2.80 -4.30
C LEU A 27 -8.35 -3.43 -3.11
N HIS A 28 -9.67 -3.50 -3.19
CA HIS A 28 -10.49 -4.14 -2.16
C HIS A 28 -10.14 -5.62 -1.97
N SER A 29 -9.81 -6.34 -3.06
CA SER A 29 -9.31 -7.71 -2.93
C SER A 29 -8.03 -7.78 -2.11
N LEU A 30 -7.08 -6.86 -2.32
CA LEU A 30 -5.83 -6.83 -1.54
C LEU A 30 -6.07 -6.50 -0.07
N VAL A 31 -7.01 -5.59 0.23
CA VAL A 31 -7.40 -5.27 1.60
C VAL A 31 -8.09 -6.46 2.27
N ASN A 32 -9.08 -7.07 1.60
CA ASN A 32 -9.86 -8.18 2.13
C ASN A 32 -9.02 -9.46 2.36
N ASN A 33 -7.98 -9.66 1.54
CA ASN A 33 -7.04 -10.79 1.69
C ASN A 33 -5.85 -10.44 2.60
N ASN A 34 -5.90 -9.34 3.34
CA ASN A 34 -4.85 -8.92 4.26
C ASN A 34 -3.46 -8.76 3.62
N PHE A 35 -3.39 -8.31 2.37
CA PHE A 35 -2.11 -7.87 1.76
C PHE A 35 -1.81 -6.40 2.06
N LEU A 36 -2.85 -5.58 2.19
CA LEU A 36 -2.75 -4.15 2.49
C LEU A 36 -3.62 -3.81 3.69
N HIS A 37 -3.10 -2.96 4.57
CA HIS A 37 -3.89 -2.38 5.65
C HIS A 37 -4.37 -0.99 5.24
N ARG A 38 -5.68 -0.78 5.30
CA ARG A 38 -6.33 0.49 4.95
C ARG A 38 -6.53 1.33 6.21
N ARG A 39 -5.95 2.54 6.22
CA ARG A 39 -6.07 3.52 7.31
C ARG A 39 -6.76 4.76 6.79
N GLN A 40 -7.86 5.16 7.42
CA GLN A 40 -8.70 6.24 6.92
C GLN A 40 -8.04 7.62 7.00
N THR A 41 -7.26 7.95 8.05
CA THR A 41 -6.47 9.19 8.17
C THR A 41 -5.38 9.10 9.26
N ASN A 42 -4.58 10.17 9.32
CA ASN A 42 -3.40 10.51 10.12
C ASN A 42 -3.62 10.90 11.60
N MET A 43 -4.64 10.40 12.29
CA MET A 43 -4.86 10.75 13.71
C MET A 43 -4.32 9.71 14.70
N PHE A 44 -3.28 8.96 14.35
CA PHE A 44 -2.59 8.15 15.35
C PHE A 44 -1.47 8.96 15.98
N ALA A 45 -1.35 8.86 17.31
CA ALA A 45 -0.45 9.69 18.13
C ALA A 45 1.02 9.68 17.70
N ASN A 46 1.45 8.70 16.89
CA ASN A 46 2.84 8.50 16.46
C ASN A 46 3.07 8.76 14.96
N ASP A 47 2.04 9.15 14.20
CA ASP A 47 2.21 9.42 12.77
C ASP A 47 2.93 10.78 12.58
N ILE A 48 4.13 10.75 11.98
CA ILE A 48 4.90 11.96 11.65
C ILE A 48 4.60 12.34 10.19
N ASN A 49 4.07 13.54 9.95
CA ASN A 49 3.77 14.07 8.61
C ASN A 49 2.81 13.20 7.76
N ALA A 50 1.89 12.47 8.39
CA ALA A 50 0.94 11.66 7.63
C ALA A 50 -0.09 12.57 6.91
N PRO A 51 -0.49 12.23 5.67
CA PRO A 51 -1.44 13.01 4.90
C PRO A 51 -2.86 12.88 5.45
N ASN A 52 -3.68 13.91 5.28
CA ASN A 52 -5.11 13.88 5.65
C ASN A 52 -5.96 13.16 4.59
N GLU A 53 -5.51 11.97 4.20
CA GLU A 53 -6.09 11.14 3.16
C GLU A 53 -6.02 9.66 3.55
N VAL A 54 -6.81 8.82 2.88
CA VAL A 54 -6.76 7.37 3.10
C VAL A 54 -5.43 6.84 2.60
N ILE A 55 -4.69 6.19 3.50
CA ILE A 55 -3.41 5.56 3.20
C ILE A 55 -3.50 4.03 3.30
N LEU A 56 -2.65 3.38 2.52
CA LEU A 56 -2.49 1.93 2.47
C LEU A 56 -1.05 1.60 2.87
N THR A 57 -0.89 0.72 3.85
CA THR A 57 0.43 0.25 4.28
C THR A 57 0.57 -1.23 3.95
N ALA A 58 1.76 -1.64 3.51
CA ALA A 58 2.09 -3.06 3.41
C ALA A 58 2.07 -3.67 4.82
N MET A 59 1.45 -4.84 4.96
CA MET A 59 1.17 -5.38 6.29
C MET A 59 2.41 -5.92 7.01
N ASN A 60 3.45 -6.30 6.27
CA ASN A 60 4.72 -6.78 6.81
C ASN A 60 5.80 -6.78 5.70
N GLN A 61 7.08 -6.63 6.07
CA GLN A 61 8.21 -6.69 5.13
C GLN A 61 8.22 -7.95 4.23
N PRO A 62 7.87 -9.16 4.72
CA PRO A 62 7.77 -10.35 3.89
C PRO A 62 6.80 -10.20 2.70
N SER A 63 5.65 -9.58 2.91
CA SER A 63 4.67 -9.33 1.85
C SER A 63 5.24 -8.38 0.80
N LEU A 64 5.94 -7.32 1.22
CA LEU A 64 6.61 -6.40 0.30
C LEU A 64 7.68 -7.11 -0.54
N ARG A 65 8.53 -7.94 0.09
CA ARG A 65 9.56 -8.73 -0.61
C ARG A 65 8.97 -9.74 -1.59
N ALA A 66 7.82 -10.34 -1.25
CA ALA A 66 7.10 -11.21 -2.18
C ALA A 66 6.58 -10.44 -3.40
N MET A 67 6.04 -9.24 -3.20
CA MET A 67 5.57 -8.36 -4.27
C MET A 67 6.72 -7.90 -5.19
N GLU A 68 7.86 -7.52 -4.63
CA GLU A 68 9.08 -7.19 -5.38
C GLU A 68 9.54 -8.35 -6.27
N ARG A 69 9.56 -9.56 -5.71
CA ARG A 69 9.94 -10.77 -6.46
C ARG A 69 8.99 -11.03 -7.62
N LEU A 70 7.68 -10.89 -7.42
CA LEU A 70 6.70 -11.05 -8.49
C LEU A 70 6.91 -10.03 -9.62
N LEU A 71 7.22 -8.78 -9.29
CA LEU A 71 7.50 -7.75 -10.29
C LEU A 71 8.77 -8.06 -11.10
N LYS A 72 9.82 -8.61 -10.46
CA LYS A 72 11.06 -9.02 -11.14
C LYS A 72 10.87 -10.22 -12.07
N ILE A 73 9.93 -11.12 -11.77
CA ILE A 73 9.64 -12.30 -12.60
C ILE A 73 8.80 -11.92 -13.84
N LEU A 74 8.01 -10.85 -13.74
CA LEU A 74 7.08 -10.41 -14.78
C LEU A 74 7.65 -9.29 -15.68
N ALA A 75 8.88 -8.83 -15.42
CA ALA A 75 9.60 -7.81 -16.19
C ALA A 75 10.60 -8.46 -17.14
#